data_AF-Q8KCL5-F1
#
_entry.id   AF-Q8KCL5-F1
#
_cell.length_a   1.000
_cell.length_b   1.000
_cell.length_c   1.000
_cell.angle_alpha   90.00
_cell.angle_beta   90.00
_cell.angle_gamma   90.00
#
_symmetry.space_group_name_H-M   'P 1'
#
loop_
_entity.id
_entity.type
_entity.pdbx_description
1 polymer ?
#
loop_
_entity_poly.entity_id
_entity_poly.type
_entity_poly.pdbx_seq_one_letter_code
_entity_poly.pdbx_strand_id
1 'polypeptide(L)'
;MIGHSEVIRCFGMSGKVYFFNDSGNIQKGVHDLPPKGLACFVKIKNMMMQAKPAEVSMVDALVDPWLGAIGRDFEGYRNHCRRVFIFACTLAGAEGESREKIAIAAAFHDLGIWTDNTFDYLEPSKRLASAYLASTSKAEWTDEIKAMIEQHHKVTPWSCKPGWLVEPFRKADWIDVTLGARNFELNRSYIREIQRRYPNAGFHATLARLSFERMKTHPKDPLPMMRW
;
A
#
# COMPACT_ATOMS: atom_id res chain seq x y z
N MET A 1 -21.59 -8.63 24.06
CA MET A 1 -20.92 -9.86 24.51
C MET A 1 -20.05 -10.36 23.38
N ILE A 2 -18.77 -10.54 23.66
CA ILE A 2 -17.67 -10.72 22.70
C ILE A 2 -17.66 -12.19 22.25
N GLY A 3 -17.73 -12.42 20.94
CA GLY A 3 -17.49 -13.74 20.35
C GLY A 3 -15.99 -14.01 20.29
N HIS A 4 -15.55 -15.02 21.05
CA HIS A 4 -14.16 -15.44 21.12
C HIS A 4 -13.69 -16.03 19.78
N SER A 5 -12.56 -15.54 19.29
CA SER A 5 -11.79 -16.08 18.17
C SER A 5 -11.04 -17.34 18.60
N GLU A 6 -11.37 -18.49 18.02
CA GLU A 6 -10.61 -19.74 18.18
C GLU A 6 -9.20 -19.59 17.59
N VAL A 7 -8.17 -19.75 18.43
CA VAL A 7 -6.77 -19.78 17.99
C VAL A 7 -6.42 -21.19 17.54
N ILE A 8 -6.25 -21.39 16.24
CA ILE A 8 -5.85 -22.69 15.68
C ILE A 8 -4.32 -22.81 15.73
N ARG A 9 -3.78 -23.68 16.58
CA ARG A 9 -2.38 -24.13 16.51
C ARG A 9 -2.32 -25.53 15.93
N CYS A 10 -1.74 -25.66 14.73
CA CYS A 10 -1.42 -26.97 14.14
C CYS A 10 0.02 -27.36 14.50
N PHE A 11 0.18 -28.49 15.18
CA PHE A 11 1.47 -29.20 15.26
C PHE A 11 1.40 -30.45 14.38
N GLY A 12 2.30 -30.53 13.40
CA GLY A 12 2.35 -31.63 12.44
C GLY A 12 3.43 -32.64 12.80
N MET A 13 3.03 -33.77 13.38
CA MET A 13 3.74 -35.04 13.26
C MET A 13 2.70 -36.15 13.12
N SER A 14 2.77 -36.96 12.05
CA SER A 14 1.94 -38.15 11.75
C SER A 14 0.59 -38.00 11.01
N GLY A 15 0.25 -36.83 10.44
CA GLY A 15 -0.93 -36.74 9.54
C GLY A 15 -2.30 -36.81 10.23
N LYS A 16 -2.33 -36.63 11.56
CA LYS A 16 -3.55 -36.50 12.36
C LYS A 16 -3.74 -35.06 12.79
N VAL A 17 -4.98 -34.56 12.74
CA VAL A 17 -5.34 -33.22 13.21
C VAL A 17 -6.03 -33.37 14.57
N TYR A 18 -5.57 -32.58 15.54
CA TYR A 18 -6.11 -32.54 16.89
C TYR A 18 -6.75 -31.18 17.15
N PHE A 19 -7.95 -31.18 17.72
CA PHE A 19 -8.65 -29.97 18.15
C PHE A 19 -8.54 -29.84 19.66
N PHE A 20 -8.00 -28.73 20.13
CA PHE A 20 -7.81 -28.45 21.56
C PHE A 20 -8.69 -27.27 21.97
N ASN A 21 -9.23 -27.32 23.19
CA ASN A 21 -9.84 -26.15 23.82
C ASN A 21 -8.79 -25.22 24.44
N ASP A 22 -9.23 -24.07 24.94
CA ASP A 22 -8.37 -23.07 25.59
C ASP A 22 -7.60 -23.60 26.82
N SER A 23 -7.99 -24.77 27.36
CA SER A 23 -7.31 -25.47 28.45
C SER A 23 -6.34 -26.56 27.99
N GLY A 24 -6.15 -26.74 26.68
CA GLY A 24 -5.25 -27.75 26.10
C GLY A 24 -5.80 -29.17 26.03
N ASN A 25 -7.11 -29.37 26.24
CA ASN A 25 -7.76 -30.68 26.20
C ASN A 25 -8.39 -30.96 24.82
N ILE A 26 -8.27 -32.20 24.34
CA ILE A 26 -8.79 -32.62 23.03
C ILE A 26 -10.32 -32.65 23.06
N GLN A 27 -10.98 -31.89 22.19
CA GLN A 27 -12.44 -31.75 22.23
C GLN A 27 -13.24 -32.71 21.34
N LYS A 28 -12.68 -33.24 20.25
CA LYS A 28 -13.34 -34.26 19.40
C LYS A 28 -12.31 -35.18 18.73
N GLY A 29 -12.72 -36.43 18.54
CA GLY A 29 -11.87 -37.57 18.17
C GLY A 29 -11.02 -37.41 16.91
N VAL A 30 -9.94 -38.20 16.87
CA VAL A 30 -8.95 -38.26 15.78
C VAL A 30 -9.65 -38.56 14.46
N HIS A 31 -9.50 -37.68 13.48
CA HIS A 31 -9.97 -37.93 12.11
C HIS A 31 -8.76 -38.20 11.20
N ASP A 32 -8.81 -39.31 10.46
CA ASP A 32 -7.87 -39.58 9.38
C ASP A 32 -8.15 -38.60 8.23
N LEU A 33 -7.09 -37.98 7.71
CA LEU A 33 -7.20 -37.07 6.56
C LEU A 33 -7.63 -37.88 5.31
N PRO A 34 -8.67 -37.46 4.56
CA PRO A 34 -8.93 -38.03 3.25
C PRO A 34 -7.78 -37.70 2.30
N PRO A 35 -7.42 -38.60 1.36
CA PRO A 35 -6.38 -38.32 0.40
C PRO A 35 -6.87 -37.24 -0.56
N LYS A 36 -6.01 -36.24 -0.81
CA LYS A 36 -6.12 -35.12 -1.77
C LYS A 36 -6.70 -33.80 -1.22
N GLY A 37 -5.88 -33.07 -0.47
CA GLY A 37 -5.02 -32.01 -1.05
C GLY A 37 -5.62 -30.81 -1.80
N LEU A 38 -6.94 -30.61 -1.89
CA LEU A 38 -7.49 -29.44 -2.63
C LEU A 38 -8.39 -28.52 -1.79
N ALA A 39 -9.23 -29.07 -0.92
CA ALA A 39 -10.21 -28.26 -0.17
C ALA A 39 -9.58 -27.33 0.89
N CYS A 40 -8.53 -27.77 1.60
CA CYS A 40 -7.86 -26.95 2.61
C CYS A 40 -7.06 -25.80 1.96
N PHE A 41 -6.42 -26.07 0.82
CA PHE A 41 -5.71 -25.04 0.04
C PHE A 41 -6.65 -24.00 -0.57
N VAL A 42 -7.82 -24.43 -1.06
CA VAL A 42 -8.86 -23.50 -1.57
C VAL A 42 -9.39 -22.60 -0.46
N LYS A 43 -9.56 -23.12 0.76
CA LYS A 43 -10.03 -22.33 1.91
C LYS A 43 -9.00 -21.28 2.35
N ILE A 44 -7.70 -21.62 2.36
CA ILE A 44 -6.61 -20.67 2.64
C ILE A 44 -6.51 -19.60 1.55
N LYS A 45 -6.64 -19.99 0.27
CA LYS A 45 -6.63 -19.05 -0.87
C LYS A 45 -7.85 -18.11 -0.84
N ASN A 46 -9.03 -18.61 -0.47
CA ASN A 46 -10.23 -17.79 -0.27
C ASN A 46 -10.13 -16.86 0.94
N MET A 47 -9.37 -17.23 1.97
CA MET A 47 -9.13 -16.36 3.13
C MET A 47 -8.16 -15.22 2.80
N MET A 48 -7.27 -15.41 1.81
CA MET A 48 -6.41 -14.37 1.24
C MET A 48 -7.10 -13.50 0.16
N MET A 49 -8.26 -13.91 -0.37
CA MET A 49 -8.96 -13.21 -1.47
C MET A 49 -10.15 -12.33 -1.03
N GLN A 50 -10.39 -12.20 0.28
CA GLN A 50 -11.33 -11.20 0.80
C GLN A 50 -10.62 -10.26 1.76
N ALA A 51 -9.78 -9.39 1.20
CA ALA A 51 -9.47 -8.16 1.89
C ALA A 51 -10.78 -7.38 2.10
N LYS A 52 -11.19 -7.26 3.37
CA LYS A 52 -12.38 -6.55 3.81
C LYS A 52 -12.30 -5.07 3.39
N PRO A 53 -13.44 -4.35 3.28
CA PRO A 53 -13.49 -2.89 3.12
C PRO A 53 -12.60 -2.09 4.11
N ALA A 54 -12.24 -2.70 5.25
CA ALA A 54 -11.32 -2.15 6.24
C ALA A 54 -9.85 -2.04 5.77
N GLU A 55 -9.46 -2.65 4.65
CA GLU A 55 -8.05 -2.69 4.24
C GLU A 55 -7.51 -1.30 3.91
N VAL A 56 -8.27 -0.49 3.17
CA VAL A 56 -7.87 0.85 2.70
C VAL A 56 -8.52 1.99 3.47
N SER A 57 -9.32 1.69 4.51
CA SER A 57 -10.07 2.72 5.25
C SER A 57 -9.16 3.79 5.87
N MET A 58 -7.91 3.44 6.19
CA MET A 58 -6.91 4.38 6.69
C MET A 58 -6.42 5.35 5.60
N VAL A 59 -6.15 4.86 4.39
CA VAL A 59 -5.76 5.71 3.26
C VAL A 59 -6.90 6.66 2.92
N ASP A 60 -8.12 6.13 2.87
CA ASP A 60 -9.33 6.91 2.62
C ASP A 60 -9.49 8.04 3.64
N ALA A 61 -9.40 7.74 4.93
CA ALA A 61 -9.50 8.75 5.98
C ALA A 61 -8.43 9.86 5.88
N LEU A 62 -7.26 9.56 5.32
CA LEU A 62 -6.19 10.53 5.11
C LEU A 62 -6.37 11.37 3.84
N VAL A 63 -6.95 10.79 2.78
CA VAL A 63 -7.12 11.45 1.47
C VAL A 63 -8.45 12.21 1.38
N ASP A 64 -9.53 11.69 1.96
CA ASP A 64 -10.89 12.24 1.85
C ASP A 64 -11.00 13.72 2.26
N PRO A 65 -10.30 14.21 3.31
CA PRO A 65 -10.31 15.64 3.66
C PRO A 65 -9.82 16.57 2.54
N TRP A 66 -9.05 16.04 1.58
CA TRP A 66 -8.44 16.81 0.49
C TRP A 66 -9.28 16.86 -0.79
N LEU A 67 -10.50 16.31 -0.78
CA LEU A 67 -11.43 16.35 -1.92
C LEU A 67 -11.54 17.74 -2.55
N GLY A 68 -11.67 18.79 -1.74
CA GLY A 68 -11.80 20.16 -2.22
C GLY A 68 -10.56 20.67 -2.96
N ALA A 69 -9.35 20.32 -2.48
CA ALA A 69 -8.09 20.75 -3.09
C ALA A 69 -7.79 19.96 -4.38
N ILE A 70 -8.03 18.65 -4.38
CA ILE A 70 -7.73 17.78 -5.52
C ILE A 70 -8.79 17.93 -6.64
N GLY A 71 -10.04 18.16 -6.26
CA GLY A 71 -11.14 18.43 -7.17
C GLY A 71 -11.37 17.30 -8.17
N ARG A 72 -11.33 17.62 -9.47
CA ARG A 72 -11.68 16.66 -10.55
C ARG A 72 -10.78 15.43 -10.62
N ASP A 73 -9.55 15.52 -10.08
CA ASP A 73 -8.57 14.43 -10.13
C ASP A 73 -8.71 13.49 -8.92
N PHE A 74 -9.65 13.76 -7.99
CA PHE A 74 -9.73 13.12 -6.69
C PHE A 74 -9.89 11.61 -6.75
N GLU A 75 -10.84 11.09 -7.53
CA GLU A 75 -11.08 9.64 -7.60
C GLU A 75 -9.86 8.90 -8.16
N GLY A 76 -9.18 9.51 -9.15
CA GLY A 76 -7.94 8.98 -9.71
C GLY A 76 -6.82 8.92 -8.68
N TYR A 77 -6.58 10.03 -7.98
CA TYR A 77 -5.53 10.12 -6.96
C TYR A 77 -5.80 9.19 -5.78
N ARG A 78 -7.03 9.19 -5.25
CA ARG A 78 -7.44 8.31 -4.16
C ARG A 78 -7.25 6.84 -4.49
N ASN A 79 -7.66 6.41 -5.69
CA ASN A 79 -7.43 5.04 -6.14
C ASN A 79 -5.95 4.73 -6.35
N HIS A 80 -5.14 5.69 -6.82
CA HIS A 80 -3.70 5.54 -6.86
C HIS A 80 -3.09 5.32 -5.47
N CYS A 81 -3.41 6.16 -4.47
CA CYS A 81 -2.95 5.97 -3.09
C CYS A 81 -3.30 4.58 -2.55
N ARG A 82 -4.52 4.08 -2.82
CA ARG A 82 -4.96 2.74 -2.42
C ARG A 82 -4.13 1.63 -3.05
N ARG A 83 -3.85 1.71 -4.36
CA ARG A 83 -3.03 0.73 -5.07
C ARG A 83 -1.60 0.72 -4.55
N VAL A 84 -0.97 1.90 -4.42
CA VAL A 84 0.38 2.04 -3.86
C VAL A 84 0.44 1.48 -2.44
N PHE A 85 -0.51 1.83 -1.58
CA PHE A 85 -0.58 1.32 -0.22
C PHE A 85 -0.64 -0.22 -0.16
N ILE A 86 -1.51 -0.84 -0.96
CA ILE A 86 -1.68 -2.31 -0.99
C ILE A 86 -0.39 -2.98 -1.50
N PHE A 87 0.19 -2.49 -2.59
CA PHE A 87 1.42 -3.05 -3.13
C PHE A 87 2.59 -2.89 -2.17
N ALA A 88 2.73 -1.72 -1.52
CA ALA A 88 3.80 -1.46 -0.57
C ALA A 88 3.66 -2.35 0.67
N CYS A 89 2.45 -2.51 1.21
CA CYS A 89 2.21 -3.41 2.34
C CYS A 89 2.54 -4.86 1.98
N THR A 90 2.17 -5.31 0.78
CA THR A 90 2.46 -6.67 0.30
C THR A 90 3.96 -6.90 0.14
N LEU A 91 4.67 -5.94 -0.46
CA LEU A 91 6.12 -6.01 -0.67
C LEU A 91 6.91 -5.99 0.64
N ALA A 92 6.42 -5.27 1.66
CA ALA A 92 7.07 -5.13 2.95
C ALA A 92 6.66 -6.21 3.97
N GLY A 93 5.60 -6.97 3.71
CA GLY A 93 4.94 -7.77 4.76
C GLY A 93 4.47 -6.89 5.93
N ALA A 94 3.95 -5.70 5.62
CA ALA A 94 3.71 -4.66 6.61
C ALA A 94 2.50 -4.95 7.51
N GLU A 95 2.72 -4.86 8.81
CA GLU A 95 1.73 -4.93 9.86
C GLU A 95 1.92 -3.77 10.84
N GLY A 96 0.93 -3.49 11.70
CA GLY A 96 1.02 -2.49 12.76
C GLY A 96 1.49 -1.11 12.26
N GLU A 97 2.50 -0.55 12.91
CA GLU A 97 3.06 0.78 12.58
C GLU A 97 3.55 0.88 11.13
N SER A 98 4.14 -0.19 10.57
CA SER A 98 4.63 -0.16 9.20
C SER A 98 3.49 0.08 8.20
N ARG A 99 2.33 -0.53 8.46
CA ARG A 99 1.14 -0.31 7.64
C ARG A 99 0.64 1.13 7.76
N GLU A 100 0.66 1.70 8.97
CA GLU A 100 0.25 3.09 9.18
C GLU A 100 1.19 4.09 8.48
N LYS A 101 2.51 3.90 8.60
CA LYS A 101 3.50 4.72 7.89
C LYS A 101 3.31 4.71 6.38
N ILE A 102 3.04 3.53 5.80
CA ILE A 102 2.76 3.40 4.36
C ILE A 102 1.47 4.13 3.99
N ALA A 103 0.42 4.05 4.80
CA ALA A 103 -0.84 4.76 4.52
C ALA A 103 -0.64 6.28 4.51
N ILE A 104 0.11 6.81 5.48
CA ILE A 104 0.47 8.23 5.54
C ILE A 104 1.29 8.62 4.30
N ALA A 105 2.36 7.90 3.99
CA ALA A 105 3.16 8.19 2.80
C ALA A 105 2.32 8.13 1.51
N ALA A 106 1.46 7.12 1.36
CA ALA A 106 0.59 6.97 0.19
C ALA A 106 -0.36 8.15 0.03
N ALA A 107 -0.96 8.65 1.12
CA ALA A 107 -1.89 9.77 1.06
C ALA A 107 -1.22 11.11 0.72
N PHE A 108 0.03 11.31 1.15
CA PHE A 108 0.70 12.61 1.04
C PHE A 108 1.70 12.72 -0.13
N HIS A 109 2.22 11.63 -0.69
CA HIS A 109 3.39 11.70 -1.58
C HIS A 109 3.23 12.60 -2.82
N ASP A 110 2.06 12.59 -3.46
CA ASP A 110 1.76 13.43 -4.63
C ASP A 110 0.81 14.59 -4.30
N LEU A 111 0.34 14.70 -3.05
CA LEU A 111 -0.72 15.64 -2.67
C LEU A 111 -0.34 17.11 -2.95
N GLY A 112 0.95 17.42 -2.86
CA GLY A 112 1.52 18.71 -3.19
C GLY A 112 1.20 19.21 -4.61
N ILE A 113 0.87 18.30 -5.55
CA ILE A 113 0.45 18.65 -6.91
C ILE A 113 -0.74 19.60 -6.87
N TRP A 114 -1.73 19.28 -6.04
CA TRP A 114 -3.00 19.99 -6.00
C TRP A 114 -3.02 21.10 -4.95
N THR A 115 -2.42 20.90 -3.78
CA THR A 115 -2.45 21.91 -2.70
C THR A 115 -1.64 23.15 -3.03
N ASP A 116 -0.54 22.98 -3.75
CA ASP A 116 0.39 24.06 -4.10
C ASP A 116 0.34 24.39 -5.61
N ASN A 117 -0.53 23.71 -6.37
CA ASN A 117 -0.69 23.88 -7.82
C ASN A 117 0.66 23.87 -8.58
N THR A 118 1.50 22.89 -8.26
CA THR A 118 2.87 22.77 -8.80
C THR A 118 3.17 21.31 -9.18
N PHE A 119 3.91 21.09 -10.26
CA PHE A 119 4.40 19.76 -10.59
C PHE A 119 5.78 19.46 -10.00
N ASP A 120 6.39 20.44 -9.30
CA ASP A 120 7.54 20.22 -8.40
C ASP A 120 7.04 20.10 -6.96
N TYR A 121 6.37 18.99 -6.69
CA TYR A 121 5.49 18.83 -5.53
C TYR A 121 6.15 18.16 -4.32
N LEU A 122 7.38 17.66 -4.43
CA LEU A 122 8.00 16.84 -3.38
C LEU A 122 8.13 17.59 -2.05
N GLU A 123 8.61 18.84 -2.06
CA GLU A 123 8.67 19.64 -0.84
C GLU A 123 7.28 19.99 -0.26
N PRO A 124 6.31 20.46 -1.07
CA PRO A 124 4.92 20.59 -0.62
C PRO A 124 4.34 19.33 0.04
N SER A 125 4.48 18.17 -0.60
CA SER A 125 4.03 16.87 -0.08
C SER A 125 4.70 16.52 1.25
N LYS A 126 6.03 16.68 1.36
CA LYS A 126 6.78 16.43 2.60
C LYS A 126 6.38 17.39 3.73
N ARG A 127 6.07 18.65 3.40
CA ARG A 127 5.60 19.64 4.37
C ARG A 127 4.23 19.25 4.94
N LEU A 128 3.30 18.81 4.09
CA LEU A 128 1.98 18.33 4.51
C LEU A 128 2.08 17.08 5.39
N ALA A 129 2.90 16.09 4.99
CA ALA A 129 3.13 14.89 5.79
C ALA A 129 3.74 15.22 7.16
N SER A 130 4.75 16.10 7.20
CA SER A 130 5.37 16.56 8.46
C SER A 130 4.35 17.23 9.39
N ALA A 131 3.49 18.10 8.83
CA ALA A 131 2.46 18.80 9.60
C ALA A 131 1.43 17.81 10.18
N TYR A 132 1.01 16.83 9.39
CA TYR A 132 0.12 15.77 9.86
C TYR A 132 0.77 14.98 11.01
N LEU A 133 2.01 14.50 10.85
CA LEU A 133 2.73 13.72 11.86
C LEU A 133 2.92 14.49 13.18
N ALA A 134 3.26 15.78 13.09
CA ALA A 134 3.36 16.66 14.25
C ALA A 134 2.02 16.80 14.99
N SER A 135 0.91 16.90 14.25
CA SER A 135 -0.44 17.02 14.83
C SER A 135 -0.95 15.72 15.49
N THR A 136 -0.37 14.57 15.13
CA THR A 136 -0.80 13.24 15.62
C THR A 136 0.21 12.58 16.55
N SER A 137 1.15 13.33 17.13
CA SER A 137 2.20 12.81 18.04
C SER A 137 3.03 11.66 17.43
N LYS A 138 3.35 11.75 16.13
CA LYS A 138 4.13 10.77 15.36
C LYS A 138 5.35 11.40 14.69
N ALA A 139 5.89 12.46 15.29
CA ALA A 139 6.97 13.25 14.74
C ALA A 139 8.24 12.41 14.48
N GLU A 140 8.44 11.33 15.23
CA GLU A 140 9.54 10.38 15.07
C GLU A 140 9.50 9.58 13.76
N TRP A 141 8.37 9.54 13.05
CA TRP A 141 8.25 8.90 11.73
C TRP A 141 8.61 9.82 10.56
N THR A 142 8.84 11.12 10.84
CA THR A 142 8.97 12.17 9.83
C THR A 142 10.07 11.86 8.82
N ASP A 143 11.27 11.48 9.26
CA ASP A 143 12.39 11.29 8.32
C ASP A 143 12.15 10.10 7.38
N GLU A 144 11.56 9.02 7.88
CA GLU A 144 11.24 7.84 7.07
C GLU A 144 10.15 8.14 6.04
N ILE A 145 9.07 8.83 6.46
CA ILE A 145 7.98 9.21 5.56
C ILE A 145 8.46 10.24 4.53
N LYS A 146 9.27 11.22 4.93
CA LYS A 146 9.90 12.15 3.98
C LYS A 146 10.80 11.42 2.99
N ALA A 147 11.50 10.37 3.41
CA ALA A 147 12.32 9.56 2.50
C ALA A 147 11.47 8.73 1.54
N MET A 148 10.33 8.16 1.98
CA MET A 148 9.36 7.52 1.08
C MET A 148 8.86 8.50 0.00
N ILE A 149 8.46 9.71 0.42
CA ILE A 149 8.01 10.76 -0.50
C ILE A 149 9.15 11.25 -1.39
N GLU A 150 10.35 11.46 -0.88
CA GLU A 150 11.45 11.98 -1.70
C GLU A 150 11.90 10.98 -2.78
N GLN A 151 11.84 9.69 -2.47
CA GLN A 151 12.52 8.65 -3.26
C GLN A 151 11.57 7.75 -4.05
N HIS A 152 10.24 7.97 -4.04
CA HIS A 152 9.28 7.06 -4.67
C HIS A 152 9.49 6.91 -6.19
N HIS A 153 9.96 7.97 -6.87
CA HIS A 153 10.32 7.93 -8.29
C HIS A 153 11.81 7.62 -8.55
N LYS A 154 12.59 7.25 -7.54
CA LYS A 154 13.99 6.86 -7.75
C LYS A 154 14.06 5.66 -8.70
N VAL A 155 14.87 5.79 -9.75
CA VAL A 155 15.00 4.78 -10.80
C VAL A 155 15.72 3.53 -10.29
N THR A 156 16.82 3.75 -9.56
CA THR A 156 17.62 2.68 -8.95
C THR A 156 17.08 2.27 -7.58
N PRO A 157 17.43 1.07 -7.08
CA PRO A 157 17.06 0.65 -5.72
C PRO A 157 17.55 1.65 -4.67
N TRP A 158 16.77 1.79 -3.60
CA TRP A 158 17.16 2.54 -2.41
C TRP A 158 17.59 1.57 -1.31
N SER A 159 18.78 1.80 -0.73
CA SER A 159 19.36 0.92 0.30
C SER A 159 20.03 1.67 1.46
N CYS A 160 19.78 2.97 1.59
CA CYS A 160 20.52 3.83 2.52
C CYS A 160 20.27 3.52 4.00
N LYS A 161 19.05 3.11 4.38
CA LYS A 161 18.73 2.66 5.74
C LYS A 161 17.92 1.36 5.72
N PRO A 162 18.57 0.20 5.90
CA PRO A 162 17.88 -1.08 6.03
C PRO A 162 16.81 -1.04 7.12
N GLY A 163 15.66 -1.67 6.86
CA GLY A 163 14.50 -1.66 7.76
C GLY A 163 13.52 -0.50 7.52
N TRP A 164 13.89 0.54 6.78
CA TRP A 164 12.96 1.57 6.35
C TRP A 164 12.10 1.12 5.17
N LEU A 165 10.88 1.64 5.10
CA LEU A 165 9.85 1.28 4.11
C LEU A 165 10.00 1.97 2.75
N VAL A 166 11.13 2.65 2.52
CA VAL A 166 11.39 3.44 1.30
C VAL A 166 11.44 2.59 0.04
N GLU A 167 12.18 1.48 0.05
CA GLU A 167 12.27 0.60 -1.13
C GLU A 167 10.94 -0.08 -1.50
N PRO A 168 10.17 -0.68 -0.56
CA PRO A 168 8.86 -1.23 -0.91
C PRO A 168 7.88 -0.16 -1.37
N PHE A 169 7.90 1.05 -0.80
CA PHE A 169 7.07 2.16 -1.25
C PHE A 169 7.43 2.62 -2.66
N ARG A 170 8.73 2.82 -2.95
CA ARG A 170 9.25 3.12 -4.28
C ARG A 170 8.82 2.08 -5.31
N LYS A 171 9.01 0.79 -5.00
CA LYS A 171 8.57 -0.30 -5.87
C LYS A 171 7.06 -0.25 -6.13
N ALA A 172 6.25 -0.03 -5.10
CA ALA A 172 4.81 0.05 -5.20
C ALA A 172 4.32 1.18 -6.12
N ASP A 173 4.92 2.36 -5.99
CA ASP A 173 4.66 3.49 -6.91
C ASP A 173 5.01 3.11 -8.35
N TRP A 174 6.22 2.58 -8.59
CA TRP A 174 6.64 2.11 -9.91
C TRP A 174 5.73 1.04 -10.52
N ILE A 175 5.15 0.15 -9.70
CA ILE A 175 4.14 -0.81 -10.19
C ILE A 175 2.94 -0.03 -10.72
N ASP A 176 2.46 0.96 -9.98
CA ASP A 176 1.26 1.68 -10.36
C ASP A 176 1.45 2.60 -11.57
N VAL A 177 2.47 3.47 -11.55
CA VAL A 177 2.73 4.44 -12.63
C VAL A 177 3.15 3.79 -13.95
N THR A 178 3.58 2.52 -13.92
CA THR A 178 3.85 1.73 -15.13
C THR A 178 2.70 0.79 -15.50
N LEU A 179 1.53 0.92 -14.86
CA LEU A 179 0.37 0.06 -15.06
C LEU A 179 0.68 -1.44 -14.87
N GLY A 180 1.67 -1.77 -14.02
CA GLY A 180 2.12 -3.12 -13.74
C GLY A 180 3.12 -3.70 -14.76
N ALA A 181 3.68 -2.88 -15.65
CA ALA A 181 4.77 -3.31 -16.52
C ALA A 181 5.99 -3.76 -15.69
N ARG A 182 6.36 -2.95 -14.70
CA ARG A 182 7.23 -3.37 -13.58
C ARG A 182 6.36 -4.01 -12.50
N ASN A 183 6.80 -5.14 -11.96
CA ASN A 183 6.02 -5.90 -10.98
C ASN A 183 6.80 -6.27 -9.71
N PHE A 184 8.13 -6.19 -9.71
CA PHE A 184 9.00 -6.50 -8.58
C PHE A 184 8.59 -7.78 -7.83
N GLU A 185 8.39 -8.86 -8.59
CA GLU A 185 8.02 -10.19 -8.09
C GLU A 185 6.58 -10.32 -7.57
N LEU A 186 5.78 -9.23 -7.54
CA LEU A 186 4.35 -9.36 -7.34
C LEU A 186 3.69 -10.09 -8.52
N ASN A 187 2.74 -10.97 -8.18
CA ASN A 187 2.00 -11.72 -9.18
C ASN A 187 1.17 -10.77 -10.06
N ARG A 188 1.29 -10.91 -11.40
CA ARG A 188 0.55 -10.07 -12.35
C ARG A 188 -0.97 -10.20 -12.21
N SER A 189 -1.50 -11.36 -11.85
CA SER A 189 -2.94 -11.52 -11.61
C SER A 189 -3.40 -10.73 -10.38
N TYR A 190 -2.56 -10.67 -9.34
CA TYR A 190 -2.81 -9.87 -8.14
C TYR A 190 -2.79 -8.38 -8.46
N ILE A 191 -1.78 -7.89 -9.18
CA ILE A 191 -1.72 -6.47 -9.63
C ILE A 191 -3.00 -6.10 -10.39
N ARG A 192 -3.41 -6.93 -11.36
CA ARG A 192 -4.63 -6.67 -12.15
C ARG A 192 -5.90 -6.74 -11.30
N GLU A 193 -5.95 -7.60 -10.28
CA GLU A 193 -7.09 -7.63 -9.35
C GLU A 193 -7.22 -6.31 -8.61
N ILE A 194 -6.12 -5.81 -8.04
CA ILE A 194 -6.09 -4.55 -7.30
C ILE A 194 -6.41 -3.36 -8.23
N GLN A 195 -5.88 -3.34 -9.45
CA GLN A 195 -6.21 -2.32 -10.46
C GLN A 195 -7.68 -2.36 -10.90
N ARG A 196 -8.33 -3.54 -10.93
CA ARG A 196 -9.77 -3.63 -11.19
C ARG A 196 -10.61 -3.16 -10.00
N ARG A 197 -10.16 -3.46 -8.79
CA ARG A 197 -10.84 -3.06 -7.54
C ARG A 197 -10.76 -1.54 -7.32
N TYR A 198 -9.62 -0.94 -7.65
CA TYR A 198 -9.38 0.51 -7.56
C TYR A 198 -8.99 1.04 -8.95
N PRO A 199 -9.96 1.34 -9.82
CA PRO A 199 -9.70 1.70 -11.20
C PRO A 199 -8.85 2.97 -11.33
N ASN A 200 -8.16 3.11 -12.45
CA ASN A 200 -7.29 4.25 -12.73
C ASN A 200 -8.00 5.61 -12.58
N ALA A 201 -9.29 5.65 -12.97
CA ALA A 201 -10.16 6.82 -12.84
C ALA A 201 -9.52 8.15 -13.32
N GLY A 202 -8.74 8.09 -14.40
CA GLY A 202 -8.11 9.26 -15.02
C GLY A 202 -6.75 9.66 -14.44
N PHE A 203 -6.23 8.96 -13.43
CA PHE A 203 -4.96 9.30 -12.77
C PHE A 203 -3.79 9.44 -13.77
N HIS A 204 -3.59 8.44 -14.65
CA HIS A 204 -2.48 8.49 -15.60
C HIS A 204 -2.68 9.54 -16.71
N ALA A 205 -3.94 9.82 -17.08
CA ALA A 205 -4.23 10.93 -17.99
C ALA A 205 -3.90 12.28 -17.32
N THR A 206 -4.11 12.41 -16.01
CA THR A 206 -3.69 13.58 -15.24
C THR A 206 -2.17 13.71 -15.18
N LEU A 207 -1.41 12.62 -14.93
CA LEU A 207 0.04 12.66 -14.98
C LEU A 207 0.58 13.09 -16.36
N ALA A 208 0.00 12.56 -17.45
CA ALA A 208 0.37 12.93 -18.80
C ALA A 208 0.10 14.41 -19.09
N ARG A 209 -1.06 14.91 -18.67
CA ARG A 209 -1.42 16.34 -18.77
C ARG A 209 -0.45 17.22 -17.99
N LEU A 210 -0.17 16.91 -16.72
CA LEU A 210 0.73 17.71 -15.88
C LEU A 210 2.15 17.74 -16.45
N SER A 211 2.64 16.60 -16.94
CA SER A 211 3.94 16.49 -17.61
C SER A 211 4.00 17.37 -18.86
N PHE A 212 2.95 17.35 -19.69
CA PHE A 212 2.86 18.18 -20.88
C PHE A 212 2.82 19.68 -20.54
N GLU A 213 2.01 20.09 -19.56
CA GLU A 213 1.95 21.49 -19.13
C GLU A 213 3.28 21.99 -18.55
N ARG A 214 3.96 21.16 -17.73
CA ARG A 214 5.29 21.52 -17.22
C ARG A 214 6.31 21.62 -18.34
N MET A 215 6.31 20.69 -19.30
CA MET A 215 7.28 20.67 -20.39
C MET A 215 7.27 21.97 -21.23
N LYS A 216 6.10 22.63 -21.37
CA LYS A 216 6.00 23.92 -22.07
C LYS A 216 6.84 25.03 -21.43
N THR A 217 7.01 24.98 -20.11
CA THR A 217 7.73 26.01 -19.33
C THR A 217 9.11 25.54 -18.86
N HIS A 218 9.32 24.23 -18.72
CA HIS A 218 10.54 23.61 -18.19
C HIS A 218 11.03 22.45 -19.08
N PRO A 219 11.44 22.70 -20.34
CA PRO A 219 11.79 21.64 -21.28
C PRO A 219 13.04 20.83 -20.87
N LYS A 220 13.95 21.41 -20.08
CA LYS A 220 15.15 20.74 -19.57
C LYS A 220 14.93 20.02 -18.22
N ASP A 221 13.81 20.29 -17.57
CA ASP A 221 13.41 19.68 -16.29
C ASP A 221 11.88 19.41 -16.25
N PRO A 222 11.37 18.55 -17.15
CA PRO A 222 9.94 18.32 -17.27
C PRO A 222 9.37 17.40 -16.18
N LEU A 223 10.24 16.70 -15.42
CA LEU A 223 9.89 15.70 -14.42
C LEU A 223 10.76 15.88 -13.15
N PRO A 224 10.49 16.91 -12.34
CA PRO A 224 11.35 17.35 -11.22
C PRO A 224 11.37 16.37 -10.04
N MET A 225 10.36 15.50 -9.98
CA MET A 225 10.21 14.48 -8.96
C MET A 225 11.16 13.28 -9.18
N MET A 226 11.72 13.12 -10.38
CA MET A 226 12.57 11.98 -10.70
C MET A 226 13.87 12.00 -9.87
N ARG A 227 14.31 10.81 -9.46
CA ARG A 227 15.58 10.60 -8.74
C ARG A 227 16.37 9.48 -9.42
N TRP A 228 17.70 9.56 -9.37
CA TRP A 228 18.60 8.63 -10.04
C TRP A 228 19.28 7.74 -9.03
#